data_AF-A0A3B5R7X8-F1
#
_entry.id   AF-A0A3B5R7X8-F1
#
_cell.length_a   1.000
_cell.length_b   1.000
_cell.length_c   1.000
_cell.angle_alpha   90.00
_cell.angle_beta   90.00
_cell.angle_gamma   90.00
#
_symmetry.space_group_name_H-M   'P 1'
#
loop_
_entity.id
_entity.type
_entity.pdbx_description
1 polymer ?
#
loop_
_entity_poly.entity_id
_entity_poly.type
_entity_poly.pdbx_seq_one_letter_code
_entity_poly.pdbx_strand_id
1 'polypeptide(L)'
;MAVNKCVKNLLFFFNLLFWVCGCVILGVGIYLKVTKGGNKITDQYLPSFDLMIAIGVIIMVIGFLGCCGAYKESRCMLLVFFIFLLLIFVLLLAAGIVAAVGGNTVKDWLKKRLEEFTPISSQNPEVIADMEKLQRELMCCGLMNGPSDWTKIPDSCKCNTTTPANGCNNGNYKDPCYDKIISYMKDNMVVALGIAFAVAAILVKMHTLSSKDVKHLISLKP
;
A
#
# COMPACT_ATOMS: atom_id res chain seq x y z
N MET A 1 0.39 10.37 -36.16
CA MET A 1 1.49 9.39 -35.89
C MET A 1 2.23 9.59 -34.57
N ALA A 2 2.57 10.82 -34.14
CA ALA A 2 3.36 11.02 -32.90
C ALA A 2 2.71 10.47 -31.61
N VAL A 3 1.39 10.63 -31.46
CA VAL A 3 0.62 10.23 -30.26
C VAL A 3 0.92 8.79 -29.84
N ASN A 4 0.77 7.82 -30.76
CA ASN A 4 0.93 6.40 -30.44
C ASN A 4 2.35 5.99 -29.99
N LYS A 5 3.41 6.77 -30.34
CA LYS A 5 4.76 6.58 -29.78
C LYS A 5 4.86 7.09 -28.35
N CYS A 6 4.30 8.27 -28.06
CA CYS A 6 4.27 8.82 -26.70
C CYS A 6 3.47 7.90 -25.75
N VAL A 7 2.31 7.40 -26.22
CA VAL A 7 1.49 6.38 -25.55
C VAL A 7 2.30 5.14 -25.18
N LYS A 8 2.97 4.49 -26.15
CA LYS A 8 3.78 3.29 -25.90
C LYS A 8 4.91 3.55 -24.90
N ASN A 9 5.60 4.69 -25.03
CA ASN A 9 6.71 5.04 -24.14
C ASN A 9 6.25 5.30 -22.70
N LEU A 10 5.11 5.99 -22.53
CA LEU A 10 4.51 6.24 -21.22
C LEU A 10 4.06 4.94 -20.55
N LEU A 11 3.39 4.04 -21.30
CA LEU A 11 2.97 2.72 -20.81
C LEU A 11 4.17 1.85 -20.43
N PHE A 12 5.25 1.86 -21.21
CA PHE A 12 6.49 1.14 -20.87
C PHE A 12 7.10 1.70 -19.56
N PHE A 13 7.22 3.02 -19.44
CA PHE A 13 7.78 3.67 -18.24
C PHE A 13 6.97 3.37 -16.97
N PHE A 14 5.64 3.46 -17.01
CA PHE A 14 4.81 3.13 -15.85
C PHE A 14 4.90 1.64 -15.46
N ASN A 15 4.88 0.71 -16.42
CA ASN A 15 5.05 -0.71 -16.11
C ASN A 15 6.45 -1.02 -15.55
N LEU A 16 7.48 -0.33 -16.02
CA LEU A 16 8.84 -0.45 -15.49
C LEU A 16 8.92 0.06 -14.04
N LEU A 17 8.26 1.18 -13.73
CA LEU A 17 8.18 1.72 -12.38
C LEU A 17 7.45 0.75 -11.44
N PHE A 18 6.30 0.19 -11.85
CA PHE A 18 5.62 -0.87 -11.09
C PHE A 18 6.49 -2.11 -10.89
N TRP A 19 7.25 -2.54 -11.90
CA TRP A 19 8.21 -3.64 -11.78
C TRP A 19 9.28 -3.36 -10.73
N VAL A 20 9.92 -2.19 -10.77
CA VAL A 20 10.92 -1.77 -9.76
C VAL A 20 10.32 -1.71 -8.36
N CYS A 21 9.10 -1.17 -8.20
CA CYS A 21 8.40 -1.19 -6.91
C CYS A 21 8.12 -2.62 -6.42
N GLY A 22 7.72 -3.54 -7.30
CA GLY A 22 7.56 -4.97 -6.98
C GLY A 22 8.87 -5.61 -6.50
N CYS A 23 9.99 -5.33 -7.16
CA CYS A 23 11.33 -5.77 -6.74
C CYS A 23 11.70 -5.25 -5.34
N VAL A 24 11.42 -3.97 -5.05
CA VAL A 24 11.71 -3.36 -3.73
C VAL A 24 10.83 -3.98 -2.64
N ILE A 25 9.52 -4.11 -2.86
CA ILE A 25 8.58 -4.71 -1.90
C ILE A 25 8.97 -6.17 -1.59
N LEU A 26 9.32 -6.95 -2.63
CA LEU A 26 9.79 -8.32 -2.47
C LEU A 26 11.11 -8.40 -1.70
N GLY A 27 12.07 -7.52 -2.00
CA GLY A 27 13.35 -7.45 -1.28
C GLY A 27 13.18 -7.13 0.21
N VAL A 28 12.34 -6.13 0.53
CA VAL A 28 12.00 -5.77 1.93
C VAL A 28 11.24 -6.91 2.62
N GLY A 29 10.31 -7.59 1.93
CA GLY A 29 9.59 -8.74 2.47
C GLY A 29 10.51 -9.90 2.84
N ILE A 30 11.46 -10.24 1.97
CA ILE A 30 12.47 -11.28 2.24
C ILE A 30 13.40 -10.84 3.37
N TYR A 31 13.89 -9.59 3.36
CA TYR A 31 14.74 -9.06 4.43
C TYR A 31 14.07 -9.16 5.80
N LEU A 32 12.82 -8.71 5.93
CA LEU A 32 12.08 -8.78 7.18
C LEU A 32 11.80 -10.23 7.60
N LYS A 33 11.46 -11.13 6.66
CA LYS A 33 11.27 -12.56 6.96
C LYS A 33 12.56 -13.24 7.44
N VAL A 34 13.72 -12.90 6.88
CA VAL A 34 15.01 -13.45 7.34
C VAL A 34 15.40 -12.87 8.71
N THR A 35 15.38 -11.55 8.86
CA THR A 35 15.82 -10.86 10.09
C THR A 35 14.91 -11.12 11.30
N LYS A 36 13.60 -11.35 11.08
CA LYS A 36 12.60 -11.53 12.16
C LYS A 36 12.06 -12.98 12.25
N GLY A 37 12.47 -13.88 11.35
CA GLY A 37 12.00 -15.26 11.26
C GLY A 37 12.72 -16.31 12.12
N GLY A 38 13.72 -15.92 12.91
CA GLY A 38 14.51 -16.87 13.73
C GLY A 38 13.74 -17.55 14.88
N ASN A 39 12.57 -17.03 15.24
CA ASN A 39 11.80 -17.47 16.40
C ASN A 39 10.59 -18.34 16.00
N LYS A 40 10.48 -19.56 16.55
CA LYS A 40 9.41 -20.55 16.25
C LYS A 40 7.98 -20.15 16.69
N ILE A 41 7.77 -18.89 17.08
CA ILE A 41 6.46 -18.31 17.39
C ILE A 41 5.90 -17.56 16.16
N THR A 42 6.75 -17.22 15.19
CA THR A 42 6.42 -16.50 13.95
C THR A 42 5.31 -17.17 13.12
N ASP A 43 5.25 -18.50 13.07
CA ASP A 43 4.31 -19.26 12.22
C ASP A 43 2.83 -19.00 12.54
N GLN A 44 2.50 -18.59 13.76
CA GLN A 44 1.10 -18.40 14.19
C GLN A 44 0.61 -16.93 14.10
N TYR A 45 1.53 -15.97 14.00
CA TYR A 45 1.23 -14.53 14.12
C TYR A 45 1.59 -13.68 12.88
N LEU A 46 2.54 -14.14 12.05
CA LEU A 46 3.09 -13.34 10.96
C LEU A 46 2.71 -13.76 9.51
N PRO A 47 1.42 -14.05 9.19
CA PRO A 47 0.96 -14.07 7.79
C PRO A 47 1.32 -12.81 6.99
N SER A 48 1.52 -11.67 7.67
CA SER A 48 1.79 -10.37 7.07
C SER A 48 3.04 -10.34 6.18
N PHE A 49 4.12 -11.04 6.53
CA PHE A 49 5.34 -11.02 5.71
C PHE A 49 5.23 -11.92 4.48
N ASP A 50 4.64 -13.11 4.59
CA ASP A 50 4.42 -13.97 3.43
C ASP A 50 3.36 -13.40 2.47
N LEU A 51 2.34 -12.71 2.99
CA LEU A 51 1.44 -11.91 2.16
C LEU A 51 2.17 -10.77 1.45
N MET A 52 3.10 -10.07 2.12
CA MET A 52 3.87 -8.99 1.48
C MET A 52 4.83 -9.52 0.39
N ILE A 53 5.46 -10.68 0.62
CA ILE A 53 6.28 -11.37 -0.40
C ILE A 53 5.40 -11.79 -1.58
N ALA A 54 4.23 -12.42 -1.33
CA ALA A 54 3.32 -12.84 -2.38
C ALA A 54 2.80 -11.66 -3.23
N ILE A 55 2.42 -10.55 -2.59
CA ILE A 55 2.04 -9.31 -3.26
C ILE A 55 3.21 -8.75 -4.09
N GLY A 56 4.43 -8.75 -3.55
CA GLY A 56 5.65 -8.35 -4.26
C GLY A 56 5.92 -9.18 -5.51
N VAL A 57 5.79 -10.52 -5.42
CA VAL A 57 5.89 -11.44 -6.57
C VAL A 57 4.83 -11.11 -7.63
N ILE A 58 3.57 -10.95 -7.23
CA ILE A 58 2.47 -10.67 -8.17
C ILE A 58 2.69 -9.34 -8.90
N ILE A 59 3.09 -8.28 -8.19
CA ILE A 59 3.40 -6.96 -8.79
C ILE A 59 4.60 -7.07 -9.74
N MET A 60 5.66 -7.78 -9.34
CA MET A 60 6.85 -8.00 -10.19
C MET A 60 6.47 -8.75 -11.49
N VAL A 61 5.71 -9.86 -11.40
CA VAL A 61 5.31 -10.64 -12.59
C VAL A 61 4.42 -9.82 -13.52
N ILE A 62 3.44 -9.07 -12.99
CA ILE A 62 2.54 -8.24 -13.80
C ILE A 62 3.30 -7.07 -14.45
N GLY A 63 4.19 -6.39 -13.71
CA GLY A 63 5.04 -5.33 -14.25
C GLY A 63 5.97 -5.83 -15.36
N PHE A 64 6.56 -7.02 -15.18
CA PHE A 64 7.39 -7.67 -16.20
C PHE A 64 6.60 -8.02 -17.47
N LEU A 65 5.40 -8.61 -17.32
CA LEU A 65 4.51 -8.91 -18.44
C LEU A 65 4.06 -7.64 -19.17
N GLY A 66 3.80 -6.55 -18.45
CA GLY A 66 3.51 -5.23 -19.03
C GLY A 66 4.69 -4.69 -19.85
N CYS A 67 5.91 -4.73 -19.29
CA CYS A 67 7.13 -4.31 -19.99
C CYS A 67 7.40 -5.15 -21.25
N CYS A 68 7.36 -6.49 -21.15
CA CYS A 68 7.59 -7.38 -22.27
C CYS A 68 6.49 -7.30 -23.33
N GLY A 69 5.23 -7.12 -22.93
CA GLY A 69 4.10 -6.91 -23.85
C GLY A 69 4.23 -5.61 -24.65
N ALA A 70 4.65 -4.53 -24.00
CA ALA A 70 4.94 -3.25 -24.65
C ALA A 70 6.16 -3.33 -25.58
N TYR A 71 7.25 -4.00 -25.15
CA TYR A 71 8.49 -4.11 -25.93
C TYR A 71 8.38 -5.03 -27.15
N LYS A 72 7.75 -6.21 -27.01
CA LYS A 72 7.60 -7.19 -28.11
C LYS A 72 6.41 -6.91 -29.02
N GLU A 73 5.60 -5.88 -28.74
CA GLU A 73 4.32 -5.58 -29.42
C GLU A 73 3.35 -6.80 -29.51
N SER A 74 3.53 -7.77 -28.60
CA SER A 74 2.84 -9.05 -28.66
C SER A 74 1.44 -8.94 -28.07
N ARG A 75 0.43 -9.00 -28.94
CA ARG A 75 -0.98 -8.94 -28.53
C ARG A 75 -1.34 -9.98 -27.47
N CYS A 76 -0.73 -11.17 -27.51
CA CYS A 76 -0.99 -12.23 -26.54
C CYS A 76 -0.55 -11.85 -25.12
N MET A 77 0.68 -11.34 -24.96
CA MET A 77 1.19 -10.88 -23.66
C MET A 77 0.36 -9.70 -23.10
N LEU A 78 -0.03 -8.78 -23.98
CA LEU A 78 -0.81 -7.60 -23.60
C LEU A 78 -2.27 -7.96 -23.22
N LEU A 79 -2.83 -9.01 -23.81
CA LEU A 79 -4.14 -9.58 -23.45
C LEU A 79 -4.07 -10.30 -22.10
N VAL A 80 -3.03 -11.11 -21.85
CA VAL A 80 -2.81 -11.77 -20.55
C VAL A 80 -2.65 -10.74 -19.42
N PHE A 81 -1.87 -9.67 -19.64
CA PHE A 81 -1.77 -8.54 -18.71
C PHE A 81 -3.14 -7.90 -18.41
N PHE A 82 -3.97 -7.68 -19.43
CA PHE A 82 -5.31 -7.14 -19.26
C PHE A 82 -6.25 -8.07 -18.47
N ILE A 83 -6.15 -9.39 -18.66
CA ILE A 83 -6.90 -10.38 -17.85
C ILE A 83 -6.50 -10.29 -16.38
N PHE A 84 -5.20 -10.24 -16.07
CA PHE A 84 -4.73 -10.11 -14.68
C PHE A 84 -5.20 -8.80 -14.02
N LEU A 85 -5.19 -7.68 -14.75
CA LEU A 85 -5.74 -6.42 -14.25
C LEU A 85 -7.25 -6.49 -13.99
N LEU A 86 -8.03 -7.13 -14.86
CA LEU A 86 -9.47 -7.31 -14.64
C LEU A 86 -9.76 -8.21 -13.43
N LEU A 87 -9.01 -9.31 -13.25
CA LEU A 87 -9.15 -10.19 -12.08
C LEU A 87 -8.82 -9.44 -10.78
N ILE A 88 -7.74 -8.66 -10.75
CA ILE A 88 -7.38 -7.81 -9.60
C ILE A 88 -8.46 -6.75 -9.35
N PHE A 89 -9.00 -6.12 -10.39
CA PHE A 89 -10.08 -5.14 -10.24
C PHE A 89 -11.35 -5.75 -9.62
N VAL A 90 -11.76 -6.96 -10.05
CA VAL A 90 -12.90 -7.68 -9.46
C VAL A 90 -12.63 -8.05 -8.00
N LEU A 91 -11.41 -8.51 -7.66
CA LEU A 91 -11.02 -8.81 -6.28
C LEU A 91 -11.00 -7.56 -5.40
N LEU A 92 -10.50 -6.42 -5.91
CA LEU A 92 -10.51 -5.14 -5.20
C LEU A 92 -11.93 -4.60 -4.98
N LEU A 93 -12.83 -4.74 -5.96
CA LEU A 93 -14.25 -4.40 -5.78
C LEU A 93 -14.91 -5.29 -4.72
N ALA A 94 -14.70 -6.61 -4.78
CA ALA A 94 -15.24 -7.54 -3.79
C ALA A 94 -14.72 -7.22 -2.38
N ALA A 95 -13.40 -7.00 -2.23
CA ALA A 95 -12.79 -6.61 -0.96
C ALA A 95 -13.30 -5.24 -0.47
N GLY A 96 -13.50 -4.27 -1.36
CA GLY A 96 -14.07 -2.96 -1.04
C GLY A 96 -15.52 -3.04 -0.54
N ILE A 97 -16.36 -3.87 -1.18
CA ILE A 97 -17.74 -4.13 -0.73
C ILE A 97 -17.74 -4.80 0.65
N VAL A 98 -16.89 -5.82 0.85
CA VAL A 98 -16.75 -6.49 2.15
C VAL A 98 -16.23 -5.54 3.23
N ALA A 99 -15.31 -4.63 2.91
CA ALA A 99 -14.82 -3.62 3.86
C ALA A 99 -15.86 -2.53 4.18
N ALA A 100 -16.72 -2.17 3.22
CA ALA A 100 -17.79 -1.20 3.44
C ALA A 100 -18.94 -1.78 4.30
N VAL A 101 -19.39 -3.00 4.01
CA VAL A 101 -20.49 -3.67 4.71
C VAL A 101 -20.02 -4.28 6.04
N GLY A 102 -18.88 -4.97 6.03
CA GLY A 102 -18.24 -5.60 7.19
C GLY A 102 -17.31 -4.67 7.97
N GLY A 103 -17.51 -3.34 7.88
CA GLY A 103 -16.56 -2.34 8.37
C GLY A 103 -16.28 -2.36 9.88
N ASN A 104 -17.10 -3.03 10.68
CA ASN A 104 -16.78 -3.31 12.09
C ASN A 104 -15.90 -4.57 12.23
N THR A 105 -16.28 -5.68 11.58
CA THR A 105 -15.47 -6.91 11.53
C THR A 105 -14.03 -6.67 11.06
N VAL A 106 -13.82 -5.76 10.10
CA VAL A 106 -12.48 -5.37 9.63
C VAL A 106 -11.70 -4.60 10.71
N LYS A 107 -12.35 -3.70 11.45
CA LYS A 107 -11.72 -3.00 12.60
C LYS A 107 -11.40 -3.97 13.73
N ASP A 108 -12.28 -4.92 14.04
CA ASP A 108 -12.09 -5.90 15.11
C ASP A 108 -10.95 -6.87 14.78
N TRP A 109 -10.83 -7.28 13.50
CA TRP A 109 -9.70 -8.08 13.02
C TRP A 109 -8.38 -7.30 13.07
N LEU A 110 -8.38 -6.03 12.61
CA LEU A 110 -7.22 -5.16 12.67
C LEU A 110 -6.80 -4.89 14.13
N LYS A 111 -7.76 -4.61 15.01
CA LYS A 111 -7.54 -4.39 16.45
C LYS A 111 -6.86 -5.60 17.09
N LYS A 112 -7.38 -6.82 16.90
CA LYS A 112 -6.75 -8.04 17.43
C LYS A 112 -5.32 -8.24 16.91
N ARG A 113 -5.06 -7.90 15.64
CA ARG A 113 -3.72 -7.97 15.03
C ARG A 113 -2.79 -6.81 15.39
N LEU A 114 -3.26 -5.82 16.14
CA LEU A 114 -2.46 -4.73 16.73
C LEU A 114 -2.28 -4.90 18.25
N GLU A 115 -3.26 -5.48 18.94
CA GLU A 115 -3.13 -5.97 20.32
C GLU A 115 -2.00 -7.02 20.43
N GLU A 116 -1.81 -7.83 19.39
CA GLU A 116 -0.69 -8.74 19.16
C GLU A 116 0.71 -8.08 19.31
N PHE A 117 0.83 -6.77 19.12
CA PHE A 117 2.09 -6.02 19.29
C PHE A 117 2.26 -5.40 20.69
N THR A 118 1.27 -5.54 21.58
CA THR A 118 1.33 -5.01 22.96
C THR A 118 1.76 -6.09 23.98
N PRO A 119 2.56 -5.75 25.01
CA PRO A 119 3.14 -4.44 25.30
C PRO A 119 4.27 -4.08 24.32
N ILE A 120 4.33 -2.82 23.90
CA ILE A 120 5.30 -2.38 22.87
C ILE A 120 6.74 -2.50 23.40
N SER A 121 6.90 -2.35 24.72
CA SER A 121 8.19 -2.39 25.42
C SER A 121 8.88 -3.77 25.45
N SER A 122 8.24 -4.85 24.99
CA SER A 122 8.87 -6.17 24.83
C SER A 122 9.23 -6.52 23.37
N GLN A 123 9.02 -5.59 22.43
CA GLN A 123 9.34 -5.78 21.01
C GLN A 123 10.84 -5.54 20.73
N ASN A 124 11.31 -5.98 19.55
CA ASN A 124 12.69 -5.71 19.11
C ASN A 124 13.01 -4.20 19.13
N PRO A 125 14.26 -3.78 19.41
CA PRO A 125 14.63 -2.37 19.49
C PRO A 125 14.39 -1.59 18.19
N GLU A 126 14.47 -2.24 17.03
CA GLU A 126 14.05 -1.66 15.74
C GLU A 126 12.57 -1.24 15.73
N VAL A 127 11.68 -2.12 16.23
CA VAL A 127 10.23 -1.90 16.25
C VAL A 127 9.88 -0.82 17.27
N ILE A 128 10.60 -0.75 18.39
CA ILE A 128 10.51 0.35 19.36
C ILE A 128 10.92 1.68 18.69
N ALA A 129 12.04 1.71 17.95
CA ALA A 129 12.50 2.92 17.25
C ALA A 129 11.54 3.38 16.14
N ASP A 130 10.99 2.45 15.35
CA ASP A 130 9.95 2.75 14.36
C ASP A 130 8.68 3.33 15.03
N MET A 131 8.26 2.78 16.17
CA MET A 131 7.11 3.28 16.94
C MET A 131 7.39 4.65 17.58
N GLU A 132 8.59 4.90 18.11
CA GLU A 132 9.00 6.22 18.59
C GLU A 132 8.99 7.27 17.47
N LYS A 133 9.44 6.90 16.27
CA LYS A 133 9.39 7.79 15.09
C LYS A 133 7.94 8.09 14.71
N LEU A 134 7.10 7.06 14.62
CA LEU A 134 5.67 7.18 14.26
C LEU A 134 4.90 8.07 15.26
N GLN A 135 5.20 7.97 16.55
CA GLN A 135 4.62 8.81 17.61
C GLN A 135 4.96 10.30 17.44
N ARG A 136 6.22 10.61 17.08
CA ARG A 136 6.67 11.98 16.80
C ARG A 136 6.04 12.54 15.51
N GLU A 137 5.84 11.69 14.51
CA GLU A 137 5.30 12.06 13.19
C GLU A 137 3.77 12.26 13.21
N LEU A 138 3.04 11.48 14.00
CA LEU A 138 1.57 11.55 14.12
C LEU A 138 1.05 12.25 15.39
N MET A 139 1.94 12.73 16.27
CA MET A 139 1.61 13.41 17.54
C MET A 139 0.66 12.58 18.43
N CYS A 140 1.11 11.37 18.78
CA CYS A 140 0.36 10.36 19.54
C CYS A 140 1.27 9.60 20.52
N CYS A 141 0.70 8.81 21.42
CA CYS A 141 1.46 7.92 22.31
C CYS A 141 0.82 6.55 22.42
N GLY A 142 1.64 5.49 22.44
CA GLY A 142 1.17 4.11 22.45
C GLY A 142 0.48 3.71 21.13
N LEU A 143 0.07 2.46 21.04
CA LEU A 143 -0.54 1.90 19.82
C LEU A 143 -2.06 1.90 19.94
N MET A 144 -2.59 1.34 21.03
CA MET A 144 -4.01 1.03 21.23
C MET A 144 -4.61 1.70 22.48
N ASN A 145 -3.88 1.77 23.60
CA ASN A 145 -4.41 2.20 24.91
C ASN A 145 -3.75 3.49 25.43
N GLY A 146 -3.11 4.26 24.54
CA GLY A 146 -2.39 5.48 24.89
C GLY A 146 -1.06 5.18 25.60
N PRO A 147 -0.57 6.08 26.48
CA PRO A 147 0.67 5.87 27.25
C PRO A 147 0.75 4.55 28.03
N SER A 148 -0.40 3.93 28.34
CA SER A 148 -0.51 2.64 29.04
C SER A 148 0.12 1.44 28.32
N ASP A 149 0.35 1.53 27.00
CA ASP A 149 1.01 0.45 26.22
C ASP A 149 2.53 0.35 26.48
N TRP A 150 3.09 1.30 27.25
CA TRP A 150 4.51 1.38 27.61
C TRP A 150 4.74 1.09 29.10
N THR A 151 5.69 0.20 29.41
CA THR A 151 6.15 -0.01 30.79
C THR A 151 6.97 1.18 31.32
N LYS A 152 7.62 1.91 30.41
CA LYS A 152 8.26 3.20 30.64
C LYS A 152 7.98 4.10 29.43
N ILE A 153 7.27 5.21 29.66
CA ILE A 153 6.87 6.14 28.58
C ILE A 153 8.13 6.74 27.92
N PRO A 154 8.30 6.61 26.59
CA PRO A 154 9.45 7.16 25.86
C PRO A 154 9.35 8.67 25.60
N ASP A 155 10.48 9.30 25.28
CA ASP A 155 10.55 10.74 24.97
C ASP A 155 9.82 11.13 23.66
N SER A 156 9.45 10.16 22.83
CA SER A 156 8.57 10.34 21.65
C SER A 156 7.13 10.69 22.01
N CYS A 157 6.66 10.25 23.19
CA CYS A 157 5.31 10.53 23.67
C CYS A 157 5.15 11.96 24.25
N LYS A 158 6.23 12.73 24.41
CA LYS A 158 6.19 14.04 25.05
C LYS A 158 5.62 15.12 24.14
N CYS A 159 4.75 15.95 24.69
CA CYS A 159 4.09 17.07 24.01
C CYS A 159 4.39 18.41 24.71
N ASN A 160 4.58 19.47 23.93
CA ASN A 160 4.88 20.80 24.46
C ASN A 160 3.56 21.57 24.63
N THR A 161 3.33 22.16 25.80
CA THR A 161 2.01 22.71 26.20
C THR A 161 1.61 24.02 25.53
N THR A 162 2.48 24.60 24.70
CA THR A 162 2.31 25.93 24.08
C THR A 162 1.28 25.98 22.94
N THR A 163 0.79 24.84 22.44
CA THR A 163 -0.22 24.76 21.37
C THR A 163 -1.39 23.85 21.75
N PRO A 164 -2.60 24.37 22.05
CA PRO A 164 -3.74 23.58 22.56
C PRO A 164 -4.39 22.57 21.59
N ALA A 165 -3.74 22.22 20.47
CA ALA A 165 -4.39 21.60 19.32
C ALA A 165 -4.53 20.06 19.36
N ASN A 166 -3.70 19.34 20.14
CA ASN A 166 -3.59 17.87 20.06
C ASN A 166 -3.39 17.20 21.43
N GLY A 167 -4.47 16.73 22.07
CA GLY A 167 -4.47 15.59 23.01
C GLY A 167 -3.49 15.59 24.20
N CYS A 168 -2.86 16.71 24.54
CA CYS A 168 -1.73 16.76 25.47
C CYS A 168 -2.19 16.78 26.94
N ASN A 169 -1.67 15.88 27.77
CA ASN A 169 -1.98 15.79 29.21
C ASN A 169 -0.72 15.46 30.03
N ASN A 170 -0.47 16.23 31.10
CA ASN A 170 0.74 16.12 31.93
C ASN A 170 2.07 16.04 31.13
N GLY A 171 2.13 16.73 29.98
CA GLY A 171 3.31 16.75 29.10
C GLY A 171 3.48 15.52 28.18
N ASN A 172 2.51 14.60 28.13
CA ASN A 172 2.48 13.47 27.18
C ASN A 172 1.22 13.49 26.30
N TYR A 173 1.30 13.00 25.07
CA TYR A 173 0.13 12.79 24.22
C TYR A 173 -0.76 11.70 24.83
N LYS A 174 -2.06 11.96 24.92
CA LYS A 174 -3.08 11.00 25.41
C LYS A 174 -3.60 10.09 24.29
N ASP A 175 -3.71 10.62 23.08
CA ASP A 175 -4.38 9.95 21.95
C ASP A 175 -3.55 8.73 21.48
N PRO A 176 -4.17 7.54 21.33
CA PRO A 176 -3.48 6.35 20.83
C PRO A 176 -3.15 6.51 19.34
N CYS A 177 -2.00 5.99 18.91
CA CYS A 177 -1.61 6.13 17.51
C CYS A 177 -2.58 5.42 16.54
N TYR A 178 -3.27 4.34 16.94
CA TYR A 178 -4.30 3.67 16.12
C TYR A 178 -5.34 4.63 15.52
N ASP A 179 -5.90 5.55 16.33
CA ASP A 179 -6.94 6.48 15.85
C ASP A 179 -6.36 7.55 14.92
N LYS A 180 -5.15 8.06 15.21
CA LYS A 180 -4.42 8.99 14.33
C LYS A 180 -4.03 8.31 13.00
N ILE A 181 -3.56 7.06 13.04
CA ILE A 181 -3.25 6.23 11.86
C ILE A 181 -4.51 6.01 11.03
N ILE A 182 -5.66 5.71 11.64
CA ILE A 182 -6.93 5.54 10.92
C ILE A 182 -7.43 6.85 10.30
N SER A 183 -7.29 8.00 10.97
CA SER A 183 -7.59 9.30 10.34
C SER A 183 -6.65 9.54 9.15
N TYR A 184 -5.34 9.47 9.38
CA TYR A 184 -4.33 9.68 8.35
C TYR A 184 -4.52 8.75 7.14
N MET A 185 -4.87 7.48 7.36
CA MET A 185 -5.21 6.54 6.29
C MET A 185 -6.49 6.96 5.55
N LYS A 186 -7.57 7.37 6.22
CA LYS A 186 -8.79 7.85 5.52
C LYS A 186 -8.49 9.06 4.64
N ASP A 187 -7.84 10.07 5.23
CA ASP A 187 -7.60 11.36 4.59
C ASP A 187 -6.69 11.20 3.36
N ASN A 188 -5.61 10.42 3.49
CA ASN A 188 -4.72 10.11 2.37
C ASN A 188 -5.30 9.08 1.38
N MET A 189 -6.17 8.16 1.81
CA MET A 189 -6.82 7.19 0.91
C MET A 189 -7.79 7.90 -0.05
N VAL A 190 -8.48 8.96 0.37
CA VAL A 190 -9.30 9.77 -0.54
C VAL A 190 -8.43 10.41 -1.63
N VAL A 191 -7.26 10.95 -1.27
CA VAL A 191 -6.30 11.51 -2.24
C VAL A 191 -5.74 10.42 -3.17
N ALA A 192 -5.34 9.27 -2.62
CA ALA A 192 -4.82 8.15 -3.39
C ALA A 192 -5.85 7.56 -4.36
N LEU A 193 -7.12 7.46 -3.95
CA LEU A 193 -8.24 7.07 -4.82
C LEU A 193 -8.44 8.12 -5.93
N GLY A 194 -8.39 9.42 -5.62
CA GLY A 194 -8.46 10.49 -6.61
C GLY A 194 -7.37 10.38 -7.68
N ILE A 195 -6.12 10.12 -7.27
CA ILE A 195 -4.99 9.87 -8.18
C ILE A 195 -5.25 8.60 -9.01
N ALA A 196 -5.67 7.50 -8.38
CA ALA A 196 -5.96 6.24 -9.08
C ALA A 196 -7.07 6.39 -10.14
N PHE A 197 -8.16 7.11 -9.82
CA PHE A 197 -9.23 7.40 -10.78
C PHE A 197 -8.75 8.31 -11.91
N ALA A 198 -7.92 9.32 -11.63
CA ALA A 198 -7.34 10.18 -12.67
C ALA A 198 -6.43 9.38 -13.62
N VAL A 199 -5.53 8.54 -13.08
CA VAL A 199 -4.66 7.65 -13.86
C VAL A 199 -5.49 6.64 -14.67
N ALA A 200 -6.51 6.03 -14.09
CA ALA A 200 -7.39 5.11 -14.80
C ALA A 200 -8.16 5.80 -15.94
N ALA A 201 -8.69 7.00 -15.71
CA ALA A 201 -9.37 7.79 -16.75
C ALA A 201 -8.43 8.18 -17.89
N ILE A 202 -7.17 8.55 -17.58
CA ILE A 202 -6.11 8.80 -18.57
C ILE A 202 -5.82 7.53 -19.37
N LEU A 203 -5.61 6.39 -18.71
CA LEU A 203 -5.32 5.10 -19.38
C LEU A 203 -6.48 4.65 -20.29
N VAL A 204 -7.73 4.78 -19.87
CA VAL A 204 -8.91 4.44 -20.69
C VAL A 204 -9.06 5.39 -21.88
N LYS A 205 -8.86 6.71 -21.70
CA LYS A 205 -8.78 7.68 -22.80
C LYS A 205 -7.65 7.32 -23.78
N MET A 206 -6.49 6.92 -23.26
CA MET A 206 -5.31 6.58 -24.05
C MET A 206 -5.53 5.30 -24.89
N HIS A 207 -6.14 4.27 -24.29
CA HIS A 207 -6.45 3.00 -24.97
C HIS A 207 -7.57 3.16 -26.02
N THR A 208 -8.59 4.00 -25.74
CA THR A 208 -9.65 4.30 -26.71
C THR A 208 -9.18 5.21 -27.85
N LEU A 209 -8.24 6.12 -27.62
CA LEU A 209 -7.55 6.88 -28.68
C LEU A 209 -6.75 5.94 -29.60
N SER A 210 -5.91 5.07 -29.04
CA SER A 210 -5.12 4.11 -29.84
C SER A 210 -6.03 3.18 -30.67
N SER A 211 -7.16 2.73 -30.12
CA SER A 211 -8.17 1.93 -30.84
C SER A 211 -8.86 2.71 -31.97
N LYS A 212 -9.12 4.02 -31.79
CA LYS A 212 -9.65 4.89 -32.85
C LYS A 212 -8.63 5.13 -33.96
N ASP A 213 -7.38 5.46 -33.62
CA ASP A 213 -6.28 5.64 -34.58
C ASP A 213 -6.09 4.38 -35.46
N VAL A 214 -6.12 3.19 -34.84
CA VAL A 214 -6.02 1.91 -35.56
C VAL A 214 -7.20 1.68 -36.51
N LYS A 215 -8.45 1.95 -36.08
CA LYS A 215 -9.61 1.87 -36.98
C LYS A 215 -9.54 2.88 -38.13
N HIS A 216 -9.05 4.10 -37.87
CA HIS A 216 -8.93 5.13 -38.89
C HIS A 216 -7.85 4.80 -39.93
N LEU A 217 -6.77 4.12 -39.53
CA LEU A 217 -5.74 3.60 -40.43
C LEU A 217 -6.24 2.42 -41.28
N ILE A 218 -7.06 1.53 -40.71
CA ILE A 218 -7.70 0.44 -41.47
C ILE A 218 -8.67 1.02 -42.51
N SER A 219 -9.45 2.05 -42.15
CA SER A 219 -10.37 2.76 -43.05
C SER A 219 -9.69 3.64 -44.12
N LEU A 220 -8.37 3.76 -44.10
CA LEU A 220 -7.57 4.51 -45.07
C LEU A 220 -6.71 3.60 -45.96
N LYS A 221 -6.89 2.28 -45.88
CA LYS A 221 -6.26 1.34 -46.79
C LYS A 221 -7.24 0.96 -47.91
N PRO A 222 -6.95 1.32 -49.19
CA PRO A 222 -7.68 0.77 -50.33
C PRO A 222 -7.31 -0.70 -50.60
#